data_AF-D8KAQ3-F1
#
_entry.id   AF-D8KAQ3-F1
#
_cell.length_a   1.000
_cell.length_b   1.000
_cell.length_c   1.000
_cell.angle_alpha   90.00
_cell.angle_beta   90.00
_cell.angle_gamma   90.00
#
_symmetry.space_group_name_H-M   'P 1'
#
loop_
_entity.id
_entity.type
_entity.pdbx_description
1 polymer ?
#
loop_
_entity_poly.entity_id
_entity_poly.type
_entity_poly.pdbx_seq_one_letter_code
_entity_poly.pdbx_strand_id
1 'polypeptide(L)'
;MNVWLILIGGSTLTGFLTATLLKKNWAIYVAGAVPWFALLAALLYTEYFTAYEGGGASMWLIAQLFGGTVGAVVGVVSYKLTTFLFKGNTNAL
;
A
#
# COMPACT_ATOMS: atom_id res chain seq x y z
N MET A 1 -14.91 -7.66 -3.85
CA MET A 1 -14.36 -7.96 -2.52
C MET A 1 -12.89 -8.38 -2.56
N ASN A 2 -12.50 -9.30 -3.45
CA ASN A 2 -11.12 -9.81 -3.55
C ASN A 2 -10.05 -8.73 -3.77
N VAL A 3 -10.35 -7.72 -4.60
CA VAL A 3 -9.42 -6.61 -4.87
C VAL A 3 -9.06 -5.83 -3.59
N TRP A 4 -10.04 -5.61 -2.71
CA TRP A 4 -9.83 -4.89 -1.44
C TRP A 4 -9.00 -5.70 -0.44
N LEU A 5 -9.18 -7.03 -0.39
CA LEU A 5 -8.35 -7.90 0.43
C LEU A 5 -6.89 -7.92 -0.03
N ILE A 6 -6.67 -7.96 -1.35
CA ILE A 6 -5.32 -7.88 -1.93
C ILE A 6 -4.69 -6.52 -1.63
N LEU A 7 -5.46 -5.43 -1.72
CA LEU A 7 -5.00 -4.09 -1.39
C LEU A 7 -4.57 -3.96 0.06
N ILE A 8 -5.43 -4.35 1.00
CA ILE A 8 -5.18 -4.23 2.44
C ILE A 8 -4.05 -5.18 2.84
N GLY A 9 -4.08 -6.43 2.39
CA GLY A 9 -3.06 -7.44 2.69
C GLY A 9 -1.69 -7.07 2.11
N GLY A 10 -1.66 -6.65 0.84
CA GLY A 10 -0.44 -6.18 0.18
C GLY A 10 0.15 -4.93 0.84
N SER A 11 -0.69 -3.96 1.17
CA SER A 11 -0.25 -2.73 1.85
C SER A 11 0.33 -3.02 3.24
N THR A 12 -0.28 -3.93 3.98
CA THR A 12 0.20 -4.38 5.30
C THR A 12 1.55 -5.09 5.17
N LEU A 13 1.71 -5.99 4.19
CA LEU A 13 2.98 -6.65 3.93
C LEU A 13 4.08 -5.65 3.53
N THR A 14 3.77 -4.66 2.70
CA THR A 14 4.74 -3.62 2.35
C THR A 14 5.15 -2.77 3.55
N GLY A 15 4.20 -2.44 4.45
CA GLY A 15 4.49 -1.74 5.71
C GLY A 15 5.37 -2.57 6.65
N PHE A 16 5.10 -3.86 6.77
CA PHE A 16 5.90 -4.80 7.56
C PHE A 16 7.33 -4.99 7.00
N LEU A 17 7.45 -5.19 5.69
CA LEU A 17 8.75 -5.37 5.02
C LEU A 17 9.61 -4.11 5.09
N THR A 18 9.00 -2.94 4.90
CA THR A 18 9.72 -1.67 5.04
C THR A 18 10.17 -1.42 6.48
N ALA A 19 9.36 -1.80 7.49
CA ALA A 19 9.74 -1.67 8.90
C ALA A 19 10.90 -2.59 9.31
N THR A 20 10.95 -3.79 8.72
CA THR A 20 12.01 -4.77 9.02
C THR A 20 13.31 -4.50 8.25
N LEU A 21 13.23 -4.06 6.98
CA LEU A 21 14.38 -3.85 6.11
C LEU A 21 15.00 -2.45 6.22
N LEU A 22 14.20 -1.40 6.45
CA LEU A 22 14.68 -0.02 6.44
C LEU A 22 14.62 0.60 7.84
N LYS A 23 15.78 0.69 8.50
CA LYS A 23 15.94 1.35 9.81
C LYS A 23 16.04 2.90 9.74
N LYS A 24 15.75 3.49 8.58
CA LYS A 24 15.91 4.94 8.35
C LYS A 24 14.57 5.66 8.49
N ASN A 25 14.58 6.88 9.01
CA ASN A 25 13.39 7.71 9.21
C ASN A 25 12.54 7.93 7.94
N TRP A 26 13.13 7.74 6.75
CA TRP A 26 12.49 7.98 5.46
C TRP A 26 11.67 6.76 5.00
N ALA A 27 11.83 5.62 5.67
CA ALA A 27 11.13 4.37 5.37
C ALA A 27 9.61 4.51 5.50
N ILE A 28 9.12 5.45 6.30
CA ILE A 28 7.69 5.75 6.42
C ILE A 28 7.09 6.27 5.11
N TYR A 29 7.85 7.06 4.34
CA TYR A 29 7.42 7.52 3.02
C TYR A 29 7.37 6.38 2.03
N VAL A 30 8.33 5.45 2.10
CA VAL A 30 8.38 4.24 1.25
C VAL A 30 7.22 3.31 1.59
N ALA A 31 6.89 3.12 2.87
CA ALA A 31 5.80 2.28 3.33
C ALA A 31 4.43 2.71 2.81
N GLY A 32 4.21 4.02 2.61
CA GLY A 32 2.98 4.55 2.01
C GLY A 32 3.05 4.68 0.49
N ALA A 33 4.19 5.13 -0.05
CA ALA A 33 4.36 5.37 -1.48
C ALA A 33 4.31 4.07 -2.29
N VAL A 34 4.92 2.99 -1.80
CA VAL A 34 4.96 1.70 -2.51
C VAL A 34 3.54 1.16 -2.79
N PRO A 35 2.66 0.99 -1.80
CA PRO A 35 1.29 0.53 -2.08
C PRO A 35 0.48 1.51 -2.94
N TRP A 36 0.69 2.83 -2.78
CA TRP A 36 0.01 3.83 -3.60
C TRP A 36 0.42 3.77 -5.09
N PHE A 37 1.74 3.77 -5.35
CA PHE A 37 2.28 3.69 -6.72
C PHE A 37 2.05 2.31 -7.35
N ALA A 38 2.07 1.23 -6.56
CA ALA A 38 1.75 -0.10 -7.05
C ALA A 38 0.30 -0.18 -7.56
N LEU A 39 -0.65 0.39 -6.81
CA LEU A 39 -2.04 0.48 -7.27
C LEU A 39 -2.18 1.38 -8.50
N LEU A 40 -1.51 2.53 -8.53
CA LEU A 40 -1.53 3.43 -9.69
C LEU A 40 -0.98 2.74 -10.95
N ALA A 41 0.14 2.03 -10.83
CA ALA A 41 0.73 1.27 -11.93
C ALA A 41 -0.20 0.15 -12.41
N ALA A 42 -0.86 -0.55 -11.49
CA ALA A 42 -1.85 -1.56 -11.83
C ALA A 42 -3.05 -0.96 -12.58
N LEU A 43 -3.55 0.22 -12.16
CA LEU A 43 -4.63 0.92 -12.85
C LEU A 43 -4.24 1.35 -14.27
N LEU A 44 -3.06 1.94 -14.42
CA LEU A 44 -2.54 2.34 -15.73
C LEU A 44 -2.35 1.12 -16.63
N TYR A 45 -1.84 0.01 -16.09
CA TYR A 45 -1.74 -1.23 -16.83
C TYR A 45 -3.11 -1.72 -17.30
N THR A 46 -4.12 -1.67 -16.42
CA THR A 46 -5.45 -2.13 -16.79
C THR A 46 -6.13 -1.26 -17.85
N GLU A 47 -5.87 0.04 -17.83
CA GLU A 47 -6.45 0.99 -18.79
C GLU A 47 -5.77 0.91 -20.17
N TYR A 48 -4.43 0.82 -20.18
CA TYR A 48 -3.65 0.95 -21.42
C TYR A 48 -3.28 -0.40 -22.06
N PHE A 49 -3.21 -1.49 -21.30
CA PHE A 49 -2.69 -2.78 -21.80
C PHE A 49 -3.72 -3.92 -21.81
N THR A 50 -4.68 -3.95 -20.88
CA THR A 50 -5.81 -4.87 -21.02
C THR A 50 -6.89 -4.22 -21.87
N ALA A 51 -7.34 -4.93 -22.90
CA ALA A 51 -8.42 -4.47 -23.78
C ALA A 51 -9.70 -4.26 -22.95
N TYR A 52 -9.91 -3.04 -22.47
CA TYR A 52 -11.10 -2.68 -21.72
C TYR A 52 -12.25 -2.50 -22.72
N GLU A 53 -13.05 -3.55 -22.89
CA GLU A 53 -14.19 -3.56 -23.83
C GLU A 53 -15.39 -2.71 -23.35
N GLY A 54 -15.31 -2.08 -22.18
CA GLY A 54 -16.39 -1.29 -21.58
C GLY A 54 -16.20 0.21 -21.76
N GLY A 55 -16.53 0.76 -22.92
CA GLY A 55 -16.45 2.19 -23.27
C GLY A 55 -17.42 3.11 -22.50
N GLY A 56 -17.34 3.15 -21.18
CA GLY A 56 -18.10 4.08 -20.34
C GLY A 56 -17.20 4.71 -19.30
N ALA A 57 -17.34 6.02 -19.08
CA ALA A 57 -16.66 6.76 -18.02
C ALA A 57 -17.01 6.16 -16.65
N SER A 58 -16.26 5.16 -16.22
CA SER A 58 -16.55 4.41 -15.00
C SER A 58 -15.86 5.10 -13.82
N MET A 59 -16.63 5.41 -12.77
CA MET A 59 -16.10 5.92 -11.49
C MET A 59 -15.14 4.93 -10.80
N TRP A 60 -14.93 3.74 -11.38
CA TRP A 60 -14.08 2.69 -10.86
C TRP A 60 -12.62 3.12 -10.70
N LEU A 61 -12.02 3.75 -11.71
CA LEU A 61 -10.64 4.25 -11.63
C LEU A 61 -10.48 5.29 -10.52
N ILE A 62 -11.47 6.18 -10.37
CA ILE A 62 -11.50 7.20 -9.32
C ILE A 62 -11.63 6.54 -7.94
N ALA A 63 -12.51 5.55 -7.80
CA ALA A 63 -12.66 4.79 -6.55
C ALA A 63 -11.36 4.07 -6.14
N GLN A 64 -10.56 3.63 -7.11
CA GLN A 64 -9.28 2.98 -6.86
C GLN A 64 -8.20 3.98 -6.41
N LEU A 65 -8.26 5.25 -6.81
CA LEU A 65 -7.39 6.30 -6.23
C LEU A 65 -7.65 6.47 -4.72
N PHE A 66 -8.91 6.38 -4.29
CA PHE A 66 -9.26 6.31 -2.86
C PHE A 66 -8.80 4.99 -2.23
N GLY A 67 -8.85 3.88 -2.97
CA GLY A 67 -8.24 2.61 -2.55
C GLY A 67 -6.73 2.72 -2.32
N GLY A 68 -6.02 3.47 -3.17
CA GLY A 68 -4.59 3.74 -3.04
C GLY A 68 -4.26 4.58 -1.81
N THR A 69 -5.05 5.61 -1.50
CA THR A 69 -4.84 6.41 -0.28
C THR A 69 -5.12 5.59 0.99
N VAL A 70 -6.15 4.75 0.99
CA VAL A 70 -6.40 3.78 2.07
C VAL A 70 -5.23 2.81 2.21
N GLY A 71 -4.73 2.26 1.11
CA GLY A 71 -3.54 1.39 1.11
C GLY A 71 -2.29 2.07 1.68
N ALA A 72 -2.04 3.33 1.30
CA ALA A 72 -0.94 4.12 1.84
C ALA A 72 -1.05 4.33 3.35
N VAL A 73 -2.25 4.66 3.85
CA VAL A 73 -2.49 4.82 5.29
C VAL A 73 -2.28 3.49 6.03
N VAL A 74 -2.81 2.38 5.50
CA VAL A 74 -2.63 1.04 6.08
C VAL A 74 -1.16 0.65 6.12
N GLY A 75 -0.39 0.90 5.05
CA GLY A 75 1.05 0.65 5.00
C GLY A 75 1.83 1.46 6.03
N VAL A 76 1.52 2.75 6.18
CA VAL A 76 2.16 3.62 7.18
C VAL A 76 1.80 3.21 8.62
N VAL A 77 0.53 2.89 8.87
CA VAL A 77 0.08 2.42 10.20
C VAL A 77 0.76 1.10 10.54
N SER A 78 0.82 0.16 9.60
CA SER A 78 1.51 -1.11 9.76
C SER A 78 3.00 -0.90 10.06
N TYR A 79 3.68 -0.04 9.30
CA TYR A 79 5.08 0.32 9.56
C TYR A 79 5.29 0.88 10.97
N LYS A 80 4.44 1.82 11.42
CA LYS A 80 4.53 2.39 12.77
C LYS A 80 4.27 1.36 13.86
N LEU A 81 3.27 0.50 13.69
CA LEU A 81 2.92 -0.56 14.64
C LEU A 81 4.07 -1.56 14.77
N THR A 82 4.61 -2.02 13.65
CA THR A 82 5.75 -2.95 13.61
C THR A 82 6.99 -2.31 14.24
N THR A 83 7.32 -1.07 13.88
CA THR A 83 8.46 -0.35 14.46
C THR A 83 8.30 -0.18 15.99
N PHE A 84 7.09 0.14 16.46
CA PHE A 84 6.80 0.24 17.89
C PHE A 84 7.01 -1.08 18.63
N LEU A 85 6.50 -2.18 18.08
CA LEU A 85 6.68 -3.53 18.65
C LEU A 85 8.15 -3.93 18.72
N PHE A 86 8.93 -3.67 17.66
CA PHE A 86 10.38 -3.96 17.66
C PHE A 86 11.16 -3.08 18.64
N LYS A 87 10.80 -1.79 18.78
CA LYS A 87 11.46 -0.86 19.70
C LYS A 87 11.15 -1.16 21.17
N GLY A 88 9.95 -1.68 21.46
CA GLY A 88 9.57 -2.18 22.78
C GLY A 88 10.41 -3.39 23.24
N ASN A 89 10.90 -4.20 22.29
CA ASN A 89 11.70 -5.39 22.60
C ASN A 89 13.18 -5.07 22.91
N THR A 90 13.68 -3.90 22.51
CA THR A 90 15.06 -3.46 22.83
C THR A 90 15.22 -2.85 24.22
N ASN A 91 14.14 -2.58 24.95
CA ASN A 91 14.20 -2.12 26.35
C ASN A 91 14.10 -3.28 27.36
N ALA A 92 14.05 -4.53 26.87
CA ALA A 92 13.94 -5.74 27.68
C ALA A 92 15.25 -6.55 27.75
N LEU A 93 16.36 -5.99 27.27
CA LEU A 93 17.73 -6.50 27.40
C LEU A 93 18.62 -5.40 28.02
#